data_AF-A0A0A1D3A3-F1
#
_entry.id   AF-A0A0A1D3A3-F1
#
_cell.length_a   1.000
_cell.length_b   1.000
_cell.length_c   1.000
_cell.angle_alpha   90.00
_cell.angle_beta   90.00
_cell.angle_gamma   90.00
#
_symmetry.space_group_name_H-M   'P 1'
#
loop_
_entity.id
_entity.type
_entity.pdbx_description
1 polymer ?
#
loop_
_entity_poly.entity_id
_entity_poly.type
_entity_poly.pdbx_seq_one_letter_code
_entity_poly.pdbx_strand_id
1 'polypeptide(L)'
;MTIVAEKYAYVIGVDTHSKSHTYAITDTRTGACTGCKTFPANDAGIKRAIGWIRQLSQDPILAAVEGTGSYGSALTTALTAESIPVTEAIPPKKKSRRGKGKSDPIDARAAATSVLGTEVERLIQPRCDGPRQALAVLLASRNRIDSHKTAERNALNALVRQIPLGLDTCKALTNAQIKQISAWRPRPGDTLEQRIAREEAVDLARSILTAQVRLKQNEAQLRTINEEIAPGFQAHRGLGPVSAAIILAAYSHLGRIRNEAAFAALAGVSPLQASSGNTIRHRLNRRGDRQLNRAMNIIAKSRMKCDPATKAFVERRTTEGKSKREITRVLKRYIARSIFRLLQQQFS
;
A
#
# COMPACT_ATOMS: atom_id res chain seq x y z
N MET A 1 -6.22 -20.89 23.41
CA MET A 1 -6.32 -19.90 22.32
C MET A 1 -7.38 -20.44 21.37
N THR A 2 -8.44 -19.68 21.12
CA THR A 2 -9.58 -20.13 20.31
C THR A 2 -9.32 -19.90 18.84
N ILE A 3 -9.51 -20.93 18.01
CA ILE A 3 -9.40 -20.82 16.54
C ILE A 3 -10.75 -20.45 15.91
N VAL A 4 -10.72 -19.95 14.67
CA VAL A 4 -11.94 -19.60 13.92
C VAL A 4 -12.95 -20.74 13.90
N ALA A 5 -12.48 -21.97 13.67
CA ALA A 5 -13.36 -23.14 13.58
C ALA A 5 -14.07 -23.50 14.91
N GLU A 6 -13.57 -23.03 16.05
CA GLU A 6 -14.19 -23.24 17.37
C GLU A 6 -15.19 -22.13 17.72
N LYS A 7 -14.96 -20.91 17.23
CA LYS A 7 -15.79 -19.73 17.56
C LYS A 7 -16.98 -19.53 16.62
N TYR A 8 -16.78 -19.83 15.33
CA TYR A 8 -17.78 -19.59 14.29
C TYR A 8 -18.30 -20.93 13.77
N ALA A 9 -19.61 -21.03 13.52
CA ALA A 9 -20.23 -22.21 12.92
C ALA A 9 -20.06 -22.21 11.40
N TYR A 10 -20.08 -21.01 10.80
CA TYR A 10 -19.93 -20.83 9.37
C TYR A 10 -18.89 -19.76 9.04
N VAL A 11 -18.07 -20.05 8.03
CA VAL A 11 -17.19 -19.07 7.39
C VAL A 11 -17.62 -18.86 5.95
N ILE A 12 -17.84 -17.60 5.58
CA ILE A 12 -18.24 -17.20 4.23
C ILE A 12 -17.00 -16.67 3.53
N GLY A 13 -16.47 -17.46 2.61
CA GLY A 13 -15.36 -17.06 1.78
C GLY A 13 -15.88 -16.27 0.58
N VAL A 14 -15.29 -15.11 0.34
CA VAL A 14 -15.71 -14.24 -0.77
C VAL A 14 -14.54 -13.93 -1.68
N ASP A 15 -14.69 -14.30 -2.94
CA ASP A 15 -13.81 -13.92 -4.03
C ASP A 15 -14.42 -12.71 -4.77
N THR A 16 -13.69 -11.60 -4.80
CA THR A 16 -14.22 -10.29 -5.22
C THR A 16 -13.70 -9.89 -6.60
N HIS A 17 -14.63 -9.69 -7.53
CA HIS A 17 -14.36 -9.19 -8.88
C HIS A 17 -15.19 -7.94 -9.20
N SER A 18 -14.83 -7.26 -10.29
CA SER A 18 -15.46 -5.99 -10.69
C SER A 18 -16.94 -6.11 -11.09
N LYS A 19 -17.37 -7.25 -11.63
CA LYS A 19 -18.76 -7.47 -12.09
C LYS A 19 -19.62 -8.21 -11.07
N SER A 20 -19.01 -9.14 -10.34
CA SER A 20 -19.69 -10.03 -9.42
C SER A 20 -18.78 -10.45 -8.27
N HIS A 21 -19.40 -10.89 -7.18
CA HIS A 21 -18.72 -11.52 -6.05
C HIS A 21 -19.22 -12.95 -5.92
N THR A 22 -18.30 -13.89 -5.72
CA THR A 22 -18.63 -15.29 -5.52
C THR A 22 -18.43 -15.64 -4.05
N TYR A 23 -19.45 -16.24 -3.47
CA TYR A 23 -19.54 -16.53 -2.05
C TYR A 23 -19.61 -18.03 -1.84
N ALA A 24 -18.82 -18.55 -0.91
CA ALA A 24 -18.83 -19.95 -0.50
C ALA A 24 -19.03 -20.05 1.01
N ILE A 25 -20.10 -20.70 1.44
CA ILE A 25 -20.40 -20.97 2.85
C ILE A 25 -19.73 -22.27 3.22
N THR A 26 -18.82 -22.21 4.19
CA THR A 26 -18.10 -23.38 4.71
C THR A 26 -18.54 -23.62 6.14
N ASP A 27 -19.06 -24.82 6.41
CA ASP A 27 -19.30 -25.32 7.77
C ASP A 27 -17.95 -25.57 8.44
N THR A 28 -17.72 -24.97 9.60
CA THR A 28 -16.42 -25.01 10.27
C THR A 28 -16.11 -26.35 10.92
N ARG A 29 -17.13 -27.13 11.31
CA ARG A 29 -16.99 -28.42 11.98
C ARG A 29 -16.57 -29.51 10.99
N THR A 30 -17.12 -29.45 9.79
CA THR A 30 -16.91 -30.46 8.74
C THR A 30 -15.96 -30.02 7.64
N GLY A 31 -15.74 -28.70 7.48
CA GLY A 31 -15.03 -28.13 6.33
C GLY A 31 -15.78 -28.28 5.00
N ALA A 32 -17.05 -28.71 5.05
CA ALA A 32 -17.91 -28.89 3.89
C ALA A 32 -18.41 -27.54 3.37
N CYS A 33 -18.49 -27.40 2.05
CA CYS A 33 -19.12 -26.25 1.42
C CYS A 33 -20.62 -26.51 1.35
N THR A 34 -21.42 -25.80 2.14
CA THR A 34 -22.88 -26.00 2.25
C THR A 34 -23.66 -25.13 1.27
N GLY A 35 -23.03 -24.12 0.69
CA GLY A 35 -23.64 -23.28 -0.33
C GLY A 35 -22.62 -22.46 -1.11
N CYS A 36 -22.86 -22.28 -2.41
CA CYS A 36 -22.06 -21.43 -3.26
C CYS A 36 -22.97 -20.63 -4.20
N LYS A 37 -22.87 -19.30 -4.18
CA LYS A 37 -23.65 -18.42 -5.06
C LYS A 37 -22.81 -17.23 -5.50
N THR A 38 -23.16 -16.71 -6.67
CA THR A 38 -22.55 -15.51 -7.25
C THR A 38 -23.60 -14.42 -7.36
N PHE A 39 -23.28 -13.22 -6.90
CA PHE A 39 -24.14 -12.05 -6.97
C PHE A 39 -23.43 -10.91 -7.71
N PRO A 40 -24.16 -10.03 -8.41
CA PRO A 40 -23.58 -8.82 -8.99
C PRO A 40 -22.88 -7.94 -7.94
N ALA A 41 -21.77 -7.31 -8.32
CA ALA A 41 -20.99 -6.41 -7.46
C ALA A 41 -21.61 -5.00 -7.41
N ASN A 42 -22.91 -4.91 -7.16
CA ASN A 42 -23.66 -3.67 -6.97
C ASN A 42 -24.50 -3.75 -5.70
N ASP A 43 -25.03 -2.62 -5.24
CA ASP A 43 -25.73 -2.53 -3.94
C ASP A 43 -26.88 -3.53 -3.81
N ALA A 44 -27.67 -3.70 -4.88
CA ALA A 44 -28.75 -4.67 -4.90
C ALA A 44 -28.25 -6.13 -4.82
N GLY A 45 -27.14 -6.44 -5.49
CA GLY A 45 -26.49 -7.75 -5.44
C GLY A 45 -25.89 -8.04 -4.05
N ILE A 46 -25.26 -7.05 -3.43
CA ILE A 46 -24.70 -7.14 -2.07
C ILE A 46 -25.83 -7.36 -1.05
N LYS A 47 -26.93 -6.61 -1.13
CA LYS A 47 -28.10 -6.81 -0.25
C LYS A 47 -28.70 -8.21 -0.39
N ARG A 48 -28.83 -8.72 -1.62
CA ARG A 48 -29.29 -10.10 -1.87
C ARG A 48 -28.32 -11.14 -1.31
N ALA A 49 -27.02 -10.91 -1.44
CA ALA A 49 -26.01 -11.80 -0.87
C ALA A 49 -26.10 -11.85 0.67
N ILE A 50 -26.24 -10.69 1.32
CA ILE A 50 -26.42 -10.60 2.78
C ILE A 50 -27.72 -11.29 3.21
N GLY A 51 -28.83 -11.07 2.50
CA GLY A 51 -30.09 -11.77 2.76
C GLY A 51 -29.95 -13.29 2.66
N TRP A 52 -29.23 -13.79 1.65
CA TRP A 52 -28.92 -15.21 1.50
C TRP A 52 -28.02 -15.74 2.62
N ILE A 53 -27.04 -14.96 3.06
CA ILE A 53 -26.18 -15.30 4.20
C ILE A 53 -26.99 -15.41 5.50
N ARG A 54 -27.94 -14.50 5.72
CA ARG A 54 -28.81 -14.48 6.91
C ARG A 54 -29.86 -15.60 6.94
N GLN A 55 -30.05 -16.33 5.83
CA GLN A 55 -30.86 -17.54 5.84
C GLN A 55 -30.16 -18.70 6.55
N LEU A 56 -28.84 -18.65 6.68
CA LEU A 56 -28.12 -19.46 7.65
C LEU A 56 -28.55 -18.97 9.03
N SER A 57 -28.91 -19.91 9.90
CA SER A 57 -29.39 -19.75 11.29
C SER A 57 -28.73 -18.62 12.11
N GLN A 58 -29.24 -18.34 13.32
CA GLN A 58 -28.61 -17.40 14.26
C GLN A 58 -27.20 -17.80 14.77
N ASP A 59 -26.59 -18.80 14.15
CA ASP A 59 -25.25 -19.26 14.49
C ASP A 59 -24.18 -18.21 14.17
N PRO A 60 -23.03 -18.24 14.86
CA PRO A 60 -21.97 -17.26 14.66
C PRO A 60 -21.31 -17.42 13.28
N ILE A 61 -21.31 -16.33 12.51
CA ILE A 61 -20.78 -16.25 11.14
C ILE A 61 -19.53 -15.35 11.09
N LEU A 62 -18.55 -15.74 10.27
CA LEU A 62 -17.40 -14.90 9.91
C LEU A 62 -17.30 -14.78 8.38
N ALA A 63 -17.16 -13.56 7.86
CA ALA A 63 -16.91 -13.32 6.44
C ALA A 63 -15.41 -13.17 6.17
N ALA A 64 -14.84 -14.07 5.37
CA ALA A 64 -13.47 -14.03 4.88
C ALA A 64 -13.44 -13.46 3.46
N VAL A 65 -13.18 -12.15 3.34
CA VAL A 65 -13.30 -11.41 2.08
C VAL A 65 -11.93 -11.14 1.48
N GLU A 66 -11.73 -11.52 0.22
CA GLU A 66 -10.54 -11.10 -0.54
C GLU A 66 -10.65 -9.63 -0.93
N GLY A 67 -9.56 -8.87 -0.78
CA GLY A 67 -9.48 -7.50 -1.29
C GLY A 67 -10.46 -6.53 -0.62
N THR A 68 -10.57 -6.58 0.71
CA THR A 68 -11.45 -5.72 1.53
C THR A 68 -11.27 -4.22 1.31
N GLY A 69 -10.10 -3.78 0.84
CA GLY A 69 -9.83 -2.38 0.48
C GLY A 69 -9.90 -2.06 -1.01
N SER A 70 -10.40 -2.98 -1.85
CA SER A 70 -10.48 -2.83 -3.32
C SER A 70 -11.86 -3.31 -3.80
N TYR A 71 -11.94 -4.36 -4.63
CA TYR A 71 -13.23 -4.90 -5.12
C TYR A 71 -14.17 -5.31 -3.99
N GLY A 72 -13.65 -5.73 -2.84
CA GLY A 72 -14.45 -6.09 -1.65
C GLY A 72 -14.81 -4.92 -0.74
N SER A 73 -14.48 -3.67 -1.09
CA SER A 73 -14.70 -2.51 -0.19
C SER A 73 -16.18 -2.28 0.10
N ALA A 74 -17.02 -2.14 -0.92
CA ALA A 74 -18.46 -1.93 -0.73
C ALA A 74 -19.12 -3.07 0.05
N LEU A 75 -18.71 -4.32 -0.23
CA LEU A 75 -19.19 -5.50 0.50
C LEU A 75 -18.75 -5.46 1.97
N THR A 76 -17.49 -5.10 2.25
CA THR A 76 -16.96 -5.02 3.61
C THR A 76 -17.73 -4.00 4.44
N THR A 77 -18.02 -2.82 3.87
CA THR A 77 -18.85 -1.80 4.51
C THR A 77 -20.27 -2.32 4.79
N ALA A 78 -20.89 -2.98 3.81
CA ALA A 78 -22.25 -3.53 3.98
C ALA A 78 -22.32 -4.66 5.03
N LEU A 79 -21.35 -5.58 5.05
CA LEU A 79 -21.27 -6.63 6.07
C LEU A 79 -21.05 -6.06 7.47
N THR A 80 -20.21 -5.04 7.58
CA THR A 80 -19.94 -4.37 8.87
C THR A 80 -21.17 -3.63 9.38
N ALA A 81 -21.93 -2.95 8.51
CA ALA A 81 -23.19 -2.30 8.86
C ALA A 81 -24.23 -3.30 9.40
N GLU A 82 -24.21 -4.52 8.89
CA GLU A 82 -25.06 -5.63 9.34
C GLU A 82 -24.48 -6.40 10.53
N SER A 83 -23.43 -5.89 11.19
CA SER A 83 -22.78 -6.54 12.34
C SER A 83 -22.24 -7.95 12.05
N ILE A 84 -21.90 -8.25 10.79
CA ILE A 84 -21.23 -9.50 10.41
C ILE A 84 -19.72 -9.27 10.52
N PRO A 85 -18.99 -10.02 11.38
CA PRO A 85 -17.53 -9.90 11.48
C PRO A 85 -16.85 -10.18 10.13
N VAL A 86 -15.91 -9.31 9.73
CA VAL A 86 -15.15 -9.45 8.48
C VAL A 86 -13.67 -9.61 8.79
N THR A 87 -13.02 -10.54 8.09
CA THR A 87 -11.56 -10.68 8.02
C THR A 87 -11.08 -10.59 6.58
N GLU A 88 -9.93 -9.98 6.36
CA GLU A 88 -9.26 -9.99 5.05
C GLU A 88 -8.66 -11.37 4.80
N ALA A 89 -9.10 -12.03 3.73
CA ALA A 89 -8.58 -13.34 3.33
C ALA A 89 -7.32 -13.16 2.48
N ILE A 90 -6.27 -13.92 2.79
CA ILE A 90 -5.06 -14.03 1.96
C ILE A 90 -4.82 -15.50 1.61
N PRO A 91 -5.62 -16.08 0.70
CA PRO A 91 -5.49 -17.48 0.38
C PRO A 91 -4.13 -17.80 -0.28
N PRO A 92 -3.62 -19.03 -0.11
CA PRO A 92 -2.32 -19.43 -0.63
C PRO A 92 -2.27 -19.32 -2.16
N LYS A 93 -1.09 -18.91 -2.68
CA LYS A 93 -0.89 -18.62 -4.10
C LYS A 93 -1.24 -19.83 -4.97
N LYS A 94 -1.86 -19.56 -6.14
CA LYS A 94 -2.33 -20.56 -7.12
C LYS A 94 -1.31 -21.66 -7.50
N LYS A 95 0.01 -21.37 -7.44
CA LYS A 95 1.08 -22.37 -7.69
C LYS A 95 1.13 -23.52 -6.67
N SER A 96 0.64 -23.34 -5.44
CA SER A 96 0.54 -24.43 -4.45
C SER A 96 -0.71 -25.29 -4.63
N ARG A 97 -1.58 -24.99 -5.61
CA ARG A 97 -2.87 -25.66 -5.85
C ARG A 97 -2.85 -26.55 -7.11
N ARG A 98 -1.71 -27.20 -7.40
CA ARG A 98 -1.53 -28.09 -8.58
C ARG A 98 -2.74 -29.03 -8.73
N GLY A 99 -3.38 -29.00 -9.91
CA GLY A 99 -4.39 -29.99 -10.32
C GLY A 99 -5.86 -29.60 -10.13
N LYS A 100 -6.20 -28.53 -9.40
CA LYS A 100 -7.59 -28.01 -9.34
C LYS A 100 -7.73 -26.85 -10.31
N GLY A 101 -8.67 -26.96 -11.26
CA GLY A 101 -8.94 -25.93 -12.27
C GLY A 101 -9.21 -24.54 -11.68
N LYS A 102 -9.17 -23.51 -12.54
CA LYS A 102 -9.44 -22.12 -12.14
C LYS A 102 -10.95 -21.87 -12.19
N SER A 103 -11.59 -21.74 -11.04
CA SER A 103 -12.98 -21.27 -10.96
C SER A 103 -13.20 -20.39 -9.73
N ASP A 104 -14.06 -19.39 -9.86
CA ASP A 104 -14.39 -18.44 -8.78
C ASP A 104 -14.96 -19.14 -7.53
N PRO A 105 -15.77 -20.23 -7.63
CA PRO A 105 -16.18 -21.02 -6.46
C PRO A 105 -15.01 -21.65 -5.69
N ILE A 106 -13.96 -22.08 -6.39
CA ILE A 106 -12.77 -22.66 -5.76
C ILE A 106 -11.99 -21.56 -5.03
N ASP A 107 -11.87 -20.38 -5.63
CA ASP A 107 -11.20 -19.23 -5.00
C ASP A 107 -12.00 -18.74 -3.77
N ALA A 108 -13.33 -18.63 -3.85
CA ALA A 108 -14.19 -18.29 -2.71
C ALA A 108 -14.07 -19.32 -1.57
N ARG A 109 -14.11 -20.63 -1.88
CA ARG A 109 -13.89 -21.67 -0.86
C ARG A 109 -12.47 -21.62 -0.27
N ALA A 110 -11.47 -21.31 -1.09
CA ALA A 110 -10.10 -21.14 -0.62
C ALA A 110 -9.98 -19.96 0.36
N ALA A 111 -10.70 -18.86 0.13
CA ALA A 111 -10.78 -17.75 1.06
C ALA A 111 -11.33 -18.17 2.43
N ALA A 112 -12.48 -18.88 2.45
CA ALA A 112 -13.06 -19.41 3.69
C ALA A 112 -12.13 -20.38 4.43
N THR A 113 -11.62 -21.38 3.72
CA THR A 113 -10.80 -22.43 4.32
C THR A 113 -9.44 -21.92 4.81
N SER A 114 -8.92 -20.83 4.23
CA SER A 114 -7.64 -20.25 4.64
C SER A 114 -7.62 -19.70 6.07
N VAL A 115 -8.80 -19.34 6.62
CA VAL A 115 -8.89 -18.74 7.96
C VAL A 115 -9.29 -19.72 9.06
N LEU A 116 -9.81 -20.92 8.73
CA LEU A 116 -10.37 -21.87 9.71
C LEU A 116 -9.42 -22.23 10.86
N GLY A 117 -8.14 -22.51 10.53
CA GLY A 117 -7.11 -22.86 11.51
C GLY A 117 -6.40 -21.64 12.13
N THR A 118 -6.86 -20.42 11.86
CA THR A 118 -6.25 -19.20 12.40
C THR A 118 -6.84 -18.91 13.77
N GLU A 119 -5.99 -18.55 14.74
CA GLU A 119 -6.43 -17.99 16.02
C GLU A 119 -7.27 -16.73 15.78
N VAL A 120 -8.40 -16.57 16.47
CA VAL A 120 -9.32 -15.45 16.26
C VAL A 120 -8.62 -14.09 16.44
N GLU A 121 -7.71 -14.00 17.41
CA GLU A 121 -6.89 -12.81 17.68
C GLU A 121 -5.86 -12.48 16.59
N ARG A 122 -5.58 -13.43 15.69
CA ARG A 122 -4.66 -13.27 14.56
C ARG A 122 -5.35 -12.98 13.23
N LEU A 123 -6.69 -12.89 13.22
CA LEU A 123 -7.45 -12.52 12.04
C LEU A 123 -7.02 -11.15 11.53
N ILE A 124 -6.94 -11.02 10.20
CA ILE A 124 -6.52 -9.78 9.56
C ILE A 124 -7.73 -8.87 9.50
N GLN A 125 -7.74 -7.85 10.36
CA GLN A 125 -8.83 -6.89 10.38
C GLN A 125 -8.78 -5.98 9.14
N PRO A 126 -9.93 -5.74 8.49
CA PRO A 126 -10.04 -4.76 7.41
C PRO A 126 -9.56 -3.37 7.84
N ARG A 127 -9.17 -2.54 6.89
CA ARG A 127 -8.85 -1.14 7.18
C ARG A 127 -10.14 -0.37 7.44
N CYS A 128 -10.11 0.61 8.34
CA CYS A 128 -11.21 1.55 8.50
C CYS A 128 -11.39 2.43 7.26
N ASP A 129 -12.65 2.73 6.97
CA ASP A 129 -13.08 3.74 6.00
C ASP A 129 -12.86 5.17 6.53
N GLY A 130 -13.39 6.17 5.82
CA GLY A 130 -13.34 7.58 6.21
C GLY A 130 -12.01 8.27 5.91
N PRO A 131 -11.43 9.06 6.84
CA PRO A 131 -10.20 9.82 6.61
C PRO A 131 -9.02 8.98 6.09
N ARG A 132 -8.92 7.71 6.50
CA ARG A 132 -7.85 6.81 6.04
C ARG A 132 -8.02 6.34 4.61
N GLN A 133 -9.27 6.19 4.16
CA GLN A 133 -9.56 5.93 2.75
C GLN A 133 -9.26 7.17 1.90
N ALA A 134 -9.54 8.37 2.41
CA ALA A 134 -9.13 9.62 1.76
C ALA A 134 -7.60 9.71 1.59
N LEU A 135 -6.83 9.34 2.62
CA LEU A 135 -5.37 9.21 2.50
C LEU A 135 -4.97 8.22 1.40
N ALA A 136 -5.61 7.05 1.33
CA ALA A 136 -5.31 6.05 0.30
C ALA A 136 -5.56 6.60 -1.12
N VAL A 137 -6.67 7.32 -1.33
CA VAL A 137 -6.99 7.98 -2.60
C VAL A 137 -5.94 9.03 -2.97
N LEU A 138 -5.56 9.89 -2.00
CA LEU A 138 -4.55 10.92 -2.23
C LEU A 138 -3.16 10.33 -2.53
N LEU A 139 -2.79 9.24 -1.86
CA LEU A 139 -1.54 8.51 -2.11
C LEU A 139 -1.52 7.86 -3.49
N ALA A 140 -2.63 7.25 -3.92
CA ALA A 140 -2.77 6.70 -5.27
C ALA A 140 -2.67 7.81 -6.34
N SER A 141 -3.37 8.94 -6.13
CA SER A 141 -3.30 10.11 -6.99
C SER A 141 -1.88 10.66 -7.09
N ARG A 142 -1.17 10.77 -5.96
CA ARG A 142 0.23 11.21 -5.92
C ARG A 142 1.13 10.31 -6.76
N ASN A 143 1.02 8.99 -6.61
CA ASN A 143 1.82 8.03 -7.37
C ASN A 143 1.59 8.16 -8.88
N ARG A 144 0.33 8.35 -9.29
CA ARG A 144 -0.02 8.60 -10.70
C ARG A 144 0.62 9.90 -11.20
N ILE A 145 0.48 11.01 -10.47
CA ILE A 145 1.03 12.32 -10.87
C ILE A 145 2.56 12.27 -10.94
N ASP A 146 3.24 11.66 -9.96
CA ASP A 146 4.70 11.57 -9.93
C ASP A 146 5.25 10.68 -11.05
N SER A 147 4.54 9.59 -11.37
CA SER A 147 4.89 8.72 -12.51
C SER A 147 4.72 9.46 -13.84
N HIS A 148 3.60 10.16 -14.01
CA HIS A 148 3.32 10.98 -15.19
C HIS A 148 4.38 12.06 -15.41
N LYS A 149 4.64 12.88 -14.38
CA LYS A 149 5.69 13.91 -14.40
C LYS A 149 7.08 13.34 -14.74
N THR A 150 7.39 12.14 -14.24
CA THR A 150 8.66 11.48 -14.53
C THR A 150 8.75 11.04 -15.99
N ALA A 151 7.66 10.48 -16.54
CA ALA A 151 7.56 10.11 -17.94
C ALA A 151 7.76 11.32 -18.85
N GLU A 152 7.06 12.43 -18.59
CA GLU A 152 7.18 13.67 -19.37
C GLU A 152 8.56 14.29 -19.28
N ARG A 153 9.16 14.29 -18.08
CA ARG A 153 10.54 14.76 -17.91
C ARG A 153 11.52 13.92 -18.74
N ASN A 154 11.34 12.61 -18.79
CA ASN A 154 12.19 11.74 -19.60
C ASN A 154 11.97 11.98 -21.09
N ALA A 155 10.70 12.11 -21.54
CA ALA A 155 10.36 12.45 -22.91
C ALA A 155 10.99 13.78 -23.33
N LEU A 156 10.88 14.82 -22.50
CA LEU A 156 11.47 16.13 -22.77
C LEU A 156 13.00 16.06 -22.87
N ASN A 157 13.65 15.35 -21.95
CA ASN A 157 15.11 15.16 -22.00
C ASN A 157 15.56 14.38 -23.24
N ALA A 158 14.77 13.40 -23.69
CA ALA A 158 15.05 12.66 -24.92
C ALA A 158 14.89 13.57 -26.15
N LEU A 159 13.80 14.32 -26.23
CA LEU A 159 13.49 15.22 -27.35
C LEU A 159 14.59 16.25 -27.59
N VAL A 160 15.01 16.96 -26.54
CA VAL A 160 16.05 18.00 -26.66
C VAL A 160 17.44 17.45 -26.99
N ARG A 161 17.68 16.15 -26.75
CA ARG A 161 18.92 15.47 -27.13
C ARG A 161 18.91 15.00 -28.58
N GLN A 162 17.73 14.60 -29.07
CA GLN A 162 17.56 14.14 -30.44
C GLN A 162 17.59 15.31 -31.43
N ILE A 163 16.94 16.42 -31.10
CA ILE A 163 16.81 17.59 -31.97
C ILE A 163 17.51 18.79 -31.32
N PRO A 164 18.53 19.40 -31.96
CA PRO A 164 19.26 20.52 -31.40
C PRO A 164 18.37 21.77 -31.35
N LEU A 165 17.90 22.11 -30.15
CA LEU A 165 17.04 23.27 -29.89
C LEU A 165 17.78 24.47 -29.26
N GLY A 166 19.12 24.43 -29.23
CA GLY A 166 19.96 25.49 -28.64
C GLY A 166 20.11 25.37 -27.11
N LEU A 167 20.04 24.16 -26.57
CA LEU A 167 20.26 23.86 -25.16
C LEU A 167 21.52 23.00 -25.00
N ASP A 168 22.27 23.20 -23.90
CA ASP A 168 23.26 22.22 -23.45
C ASP A 168 22.53 21.02 -22.80
N THR A 169 22.67 19.85 -23.41
CA THR A 169 21.97 18.61 -23.03
C THR A 169 22.90 17.53 -22.47
N CYS A 170 24.15 17.88 -22.18
CA CYS A 170 25.11 17.00 -21.49
C CYS A 170 24.58 16.53 -20.13
N LYS A 171 23.76 17.37 -19.48
CA LYS A 171 23.08 17.06 -18.21
C LYS A 171 21.57 17.10 -18.39
N ALA A 172 20.87 16.44 -17.47
CA ALA A 172 19.41 16.48 -17.45
C ALA A 172 18.89 17.90 -17.16
N LEU A 173 17.81 18.30 -17.82
CA LEU A 173 17.24 19.64 -17.71
C LEU A 173 16.88 20.02 -16.27
N THR A 174 17.34 21.18 -15.83
CA THR A 174 16.99 21.74 -14.52
C THR A 174 15.55 22.24 -14.48
N ASN A 175 14.99 22.45 -13.29
CA ASN A 175 13.66 23.06 -13.16
C ASN A 175 13.61 24.48 -13.75
N ALA A 176 14.72 25.23 -13.70
CA ALA A 176 14.82 26.55 -14.31
C ALA A 176 14.74 26.47 -15.83
N GLN A 177 15.48 25.55 -16.45
CA GLN A 177 15.40 25.30 -17.89
C GLN A 177 14.00 24.84 -18.32
N ILE A 178 13.36 23.93 -17.58
CA ILE A 178 11.98 23.50 -17.86
C ILE A 178 11.02 24.70 -17.82
N LYS A 179 11.17 25.59 -16.82
CA LYS A 179 10.38 26.82 -16.76
C LYS A 179 10.62 27.72 -17.97
N GLN A 180 11.87 27.88 -18.41
CA GLN A 180 12.19 28.64 -19.62
C GLN A 180 11.58 28.01 -20.87
N ILE A 181 11.70 26.69 -21.03
CA ILE A 181 11.13 25.93 -22.16
C ILE A 181 9.61 26.11 -22.22
N SER A 182 8.91 26.07 -21.08
CA SER A 182 7.45 26.25 -21.04
C SER A 182 6.95 27.60 -21.58
N ALA A 183 7.86 28.58 -21.67
CA ALA A 183 7.61 29.93 -22.15
C ALA A 183 8.21 30.21 -23.54
N TRP A 184 8.79 29.21 -24.21
CA TRP A 184 9.33 29.38 -25.55
C TRP A 184 8.28 29.91 -26.54
N ARG A 185 8.80 30.59 -27.56
CA ARG A 185 8.05 31.12 -28.69
C ARG A 185 8.66 30.56 -29.97
N PRO A 186 7.90 30.55 -31.09
CA PRO A 186 8.46 30.19 -32.39
C PRO A 186 9.68 31.05 -32.69
N ARG A 187 10.76 30.41 -33.15
CA ARG A 187 12.00 31.10 -33.49
C ARG A 187 12.10 31.23 -35.01
N PRO A 188 12.25 32.45 -35.55
CA PRO A 188 12.55 32.64 -36.97
C PRO A 188 13.85 31.89 -37.33
N GLY A 189 13.80 31.06 -38.37
CA GLY A 189 14.93 30.26 -38.83
C GLY A 189 15.00 28.81 -38.32
N ASP A 190 14.05 28.36 -37.49
CA ASP A 190 13.93 26.93 -37.20
C ASP A 190 13.47 26.15 -38.46
N THR A 191 14.04 24.96 -38.66
CA THR A 191 13.51 23.96 -39.61
C THR A 191 12.13 23.46 -39.16
N LEU A 192 11.40 22.77 -40.05
CA LEU A 192 10.11 22.16 -39.70
C LEU A 192 10.22 21.23 -38.48
N GLU A 193 11.26 20.38 -38.44
CA GLU A 193 11.52 19.45 -37.33
C GLU A 193 11.77 20.20 -36.02
N GLN A 194 12.61 21.24 -36.06
CA GLN A 194 12.90 22.05 -34.87
C GLN A 194 11.66 22.79 -34.36
N ARG A 195 10.81 23.30 -35.26
CA ARG A 195 9.56 23.97 -34.90
C ARG A 195 8.61 23.02 -34.17
N ILE A 196 8.35 21.83 -34.74
CA ILE A 196 7.49 20.81 -34.11
C ILE A 196 8.08 20.37 -32.77
N ALA A 197 9.40 20.17 -32.71
CA ALA A 197 10.07 19.78 -31.47
C ALA A 197 10.00 20.86 -30.38
N ARG A 198 10.01 22.16 -30.73
CA ARG A 198 9.79 23.24 -29.73
C ARG A 198 8.36 23.23 -29.20
N GLU A 199 7.38 23.03 -30.06
CA GLU A 199 5.96 22.96 -29.65
C GLU A 199 5.75 21.82 -28.66
N GLU A 200 6.19 20.61 -29.00
CA GLU A 200 6.13 19.45 -28.10
C GLU A 200 6.94 19.67 -26.80
N ALA A 201 8.13 20.30 -26.90
CA ALA A 201 8.93 20.61 -25.72
C ALA A 201 8.21 21.58 -24.76
N VAL A 202 7.50 22.58 -25.30
CA VAL A 202 6.68 23.52 -24.53
C VAL A 202 5.56 22.77 -23.81
N ASP A 203 4.86 21.86 -24.48
CA ASP A 203 3.73 21.12 -23.91
C ASP A 203 4.18 20.16 -22.81
N LEU A 204 5.25 19.39 -23.04
CA LEU A 204 5.87 18.54 -22.02
C LEU A 204 6.32 19.37 -20.82
N ALA A 205 6.95 20.54 -21.04
CA ALA A 205 7.39 21.41 -19.96
C ALA A 205 6.23 21.96 -19.13
N ARG A 206 5.14 22.41 -19.77
CA ARG A 206 3.94 22.90 -19.09
C ARG A 206 3.27 21.80 -18.28
N SER A 207 3.20 20.58 -18.81
CA SER A 207 2.60 19.47 -18.10
C SER A 207 3.42 19.04 -16.88
N ILE A 208 4.76 19.04 -16.97
CA ILE A 208 5.66 18.84 -15.81
C ILE A 208 5.39 19.89 -14.72
N LEU A 209 5.28 21.17 -15.08
CA LEU A 209 5.02 22.26 -14.14
C LEU A 209 3.64 22.12 -13.49
N THR A 210 2.63 21.76 -14.27
CA THR A 210 1.27 21.48 -13.78
C THR A 210 1.27 20.32 -12.78
N ALA A 211 1.97 19.23 -13.09
CA ALA A 211 2.13 18.11 -12.19
C ALA A 211 2.86 18.50 -10.88
N GLN A 212 3.86 19.39 -10.94
CA GLN A 212 4.52 19.93 -9.74
C GLN A 212 3.55 20.69 -8.82
N VAL A 213 2.70 21.55 -9.39
CA VAL A 213 1.67 22.28 -8.63
C VAL A 213 0.70 21.28 -7.97
N ARG A 214 0.21 20.30 -8.73
CA ARG A 214 -0.70 19.27 -8.22
C ARG A 214 -0.08 18.43 -7.10
N LEU A 215 1.23 18.10 -7.19
CA LEU A 215 1.93 17.39 -6.11
C LEU A 215 2.04 18.20 -4.83
N LYS A 216 2.20 19.53 -4.92
CA LYS A 216 2.20 20.42 -3.75
C LYS A 216 0.83 20.51 -3.11
N GLN A 217 -0.23 20.67 -3.91
CA GLN A 217 -1.61 20.68 -3.43
C GLN A 217 -1.98 19.35 -2.75
N ASN A 218 -1.62 18.22 -3.38
CA ASN A 218 -1.80 16.90 -2.81
C ASN A 218 -1.04 16.73 -1.48
N GLU A 219 0.19 17.23 -1.37
CA GLU A 219 0.96 17.19 -0.13
C GLU A 219 0.33 18.02 0.99
N ALA A 220 -0.25 19.18 0.66
CA ALA A 220 -0.98 20.00 1.61
C ALA A 220 -2.25 19.29 2.11
N GLN A 221 -3.01 18.66 1.22
CA GLN A 221 -4.19 17.85 1.61
C GLN A 221 -3.81 16.67 2.51
N LEU A 222 -2.74 15.95 2.17
CA LEU A 222 -2.22 14.87 3.01
C LEU A 222 -1.84 15.40 4.40
N ARG A 223 -1.21 16.58 4.48
CA ARG A 223 -0.83 17.20 5.75
C ARG A 223 -2.06 17.49 6.61
N THR A 224 -3.09 18.10 6.05
CA THR A 224 -4.33 18.44 6.77
C THR A 224 -4.99 17.20 7.36
N ILE A 225 -5.24 16.18 6.53
CA ILE A 225 -5.91 14.95 6.98
C ILE A 225 -5.06 14.19 8.01
N ASN A 226 -3.73 14.20 7.86
CA ASN A 226 -2.86 13.59 8.86
C ASN A 226 -2.97 14.28 10.23
N GLU A 227 -3.07 15.61 10.29
CA GLU A 227 -3.28 16.34 11.56
C GLU A 227 -4.67 16.07 12.14
N GLU A 228 -5.69 15.91 11.31
CA GLU A 228 -7.03 15.50 11.78
C GLU A 228 -7.03 14.10 12.41
N ILE A 229 -6.31 13.15 11.80
CA ILE A 229 -6.25 11.76 12.28
C ILE A 229 -5.32 11.59 13.47
N ALA A 230 -4.17 12.26 13.46
CA ALA A 230 -3.09 12.06 14.41
C ALA A 230 -2.32 13.38 14.63
N PRO A 231 -2.88 14.30 15.43
CA PRO A 231 -2.27 15.60 15.72
C PRO A 231 -0.81 15.48 16.19
N GLY A 232 0.09 16.26 15.59
CA GLY A 232 1.51 16.30 15.95
C GLY A 232 2.33 15.09 15.48
N PHE A 233 1.72 14.06 14.87
CA PHE A 233 2.45 12.88 14.41
C PHE A 233 3.53 13.22 13.38
N GLN A 234 3.26 14.21 12.52
CA GLN A 234 4.17 14.68 11.48
C GLN A 234 5.34 15.52 12.01
N ALA A 235 5.31 15.95 13.28
CA ALA A 235 6.40 16.71 13.89
C ALA A 235 7.63 15.83 14.19
N HIS A 236 7.47 14.51 14.23
CA HIS A 236 8.56 13.59 14.52
C HIS A 236 9.61 13.56 13.41
N ARG A 237 10.89 13.55 13.80
CA ARG A 237 12.02 13.63 12.86
C ARG A 237 11.94 12.57 11.77
N GLY A 238 11.91 13.03 10.52
CA GLY A 238 11.86 12.22 9.31
C GLY A 238 10.46 11.86 8.82
N LEU A 239 9.40 12.15 9.59
CA LEU A 239 8.00 11.94 9.19
C LEU A 239 7.42 13.16 8.48
N GLY A 240 7.61 13.24 7.16
CA GLY A 240 6.89 14.23 6.34
C GLY A 240 5.45 13.78 6.01
N PRO A 241 4.61 14.67 5.45
CA PRO A 241 3.18 14.39 5.20
C PRO A 241 2.91 13.13 4.40
N VAL A 242 3.72 12.86 3.38
CA VAL A 242 3.58 11.65 2.56
C VAL A 242 3.91 10.39 3.37
N SER A 243 4.98 10.41 4.17
CA SER A 243 5.39 9.22 4.94
C SER A 243 4.40 8.95 6.08
N ALA A 244 3.93 10.00 6.75
CA ALA A 244 2.89 9.92 7.77
C ALA A 244 1.60 9.34 7.20
N ALA A 245 1.12 9.84 6.06
CA ALA A 245 -0.08 9.34 5.40
C ALA A 245 0.02 7.85 5.05
N ILE A 246 1.17 7.41 4.50
CA ILE A 246 1.42 5.99 4.20
C ILE A 246 1.33 5.15 5.47
N ILE A 247 1.94 5.62 6.56
CA ILE A 247 1.95 4.91 7.83
C ILE A 247 0.55 4.84 8.43
N LEU A 248 -0.20 5.95 8.48
CA LEU A 248 -1.55 6.01 9.04
C LEU A 248 -2.53 5.16 8.22
N ALA A 249 -2.45 5.20 6.89
CA ALA A 249 -3.27 4.34 6.03
C ALA A 249 -2.93 2.85 6.19
N ALA A 250 -1.64 2.50 6.34
CA ALA A 250 -1.21 1.12 6.51
C ALA A 250 -1.49 0.57 7.91
N TYR A 251 -1.31 1.40 8.95
CA TYR A 251 -1.64 1.05 10.33
C TYR A 251 -3.14 0.87 10.49
N SER A 252 -3.90 1.76 9.87
CA SER A 252 -5.31 1.93 10.10
C SER A 252 -5.57 2.27 11.57
N HIS A 253 -6.19 1.40 12.36
CA HIS A 253 -6.63 1.70 13.72
C HIS A 253 -5.87 0.90 14.80
N LEU A 254 -6.09 1.28 16.06
CA LEU A 254 -5.65 0.50 17.21
C LEU A 254 -6.25 -0.92 17.14
N GLY A 255 -5.47 -1.94 17.51
CA GLY A 255 -5.87 -3.34 17.49
C GLY A 255 -5.65 -4.07 16.16
N ARG A 256 -5.60 -3.36 15.02
CA ARG A 256 -5.39 -4.00 13.70
C ARG A 256 -4.05 -4.71 13.58
N ILE A 257 -3.00 -4.11 14.15
CA ILE A 257 -1.65 -4.66 14.15
C ILE A 257 -1.26 -4.98 15.58
N ARG A 258 -1.26 -6.28 15.88
CA ARG A 258 -1.08 -6.82 17.23
C ARG A 258 0.20 -6.42 17.96
N ASN A 259 1.32 -6.20 17.23
CA ASN A 259 2.59 -5.83 17.85
C ASN A 259 3.60 -5.25 16.86
N GLU A 260 4.70 -4.75 17.44
CA GLU A 260 5.84 -4.17 16.74
C GLU A 260 6.48 -5.11 15.69
N ALA A 261 6.51 -6.42 15.97
CA ALA A 261 7.07 -7.41 15.04
C ALA A 261 6.16 -7.60 13.82
N ALA A 262 4.84 -7.65 14.02
CA ALA A 262 3.85 -7.68 12.95
C ALA A 262 3.91 -6.41 12.10
N PHE A 263 4.07 -5.22 12.71
CA PHE A 263 4.21 -3.98 11.97
C PHE A 263 5.46 -3.95 11.07
N ALA A 264 6.60 -4.44 11.58
CA ALA A 264 7.81 -4.53 10.75
C ALA A 264 7.71 -5.61 9.66
N ALA A 265 6.99 -6.70 9.91
CA ALA A 265 6.70 -7.69 8.88
C ALA A 265 5.82 -7.11 7.78
N LEU A 266 4.78 -6.35 8.14
CA LEU A 266 3.94 -5.60 7.20
C LEU A 266 4.78 -4.62 6.37
N ALA A 267 5.67 -3.87 7.00
CA ALA A 267 6.57 -2.93 6.32
C ALA A 267 7.69 -3.62 5.50
N GLY A 268 7.81 -4.95 5.53
CA GLY A 268 8.90 -5.69 4.87
C GLY A 268 10.29 -5.33 5.42
N VAL A 269 10.37 -4.93 6.69
CA VAL A 269 11.63 -4.58 7.39
C VAL A 269 11.97 -5.55 8.52
N SER A 270 11.16 -6.60 8.71
CA SER A 270 11.53 -7.73 9.56
C SER A 270 12.64 -8.55 8.91
N PRO A 271 13.72 -8.89 9.65
CA PRO A 271 14.70 -9.85 9.14
C PRO A 271 14.04 -11.22 9.02
N LEU A 272 14.08 -11.82 7.82
CA LEU A 272 13.68 -13.22 7.65
C LEU A 272 14.88 -14.11 7.96
N GLN A 273 14.74 -15.00 8.94
CA GLN A 273 15.73 -16.03 9.17
C GLN A 273 15.83 -16.91 7.93
N ALA A 274 17.03 -16.99 7.37
CA ALA A 274 17.36 -17.82 6.21
C ALA A 274 18.70 -18.52 6.51
N SER A 275 18.74 -19.17 7.66
CA SER A 275 19.90 -19.85 8.19
C SER A 275 19.71 -21.35 7.98
N SER A 276 20.73 -22.00 7.44
CA SER A 276 20.84 -23.46 7.36
C SER A 276 22.18 -23.84 7.99
N GLY A 277 22.16 -24.67 9.04
CA GLY A 277 23.38 -25.02 9.79
C GLY A 277 24.01 -23.83 10.53
N ASN A 278 25.35 -23.83 10.64
CA ASN A 278 26.15 -22.88 11.45
C ASN A 278 26.22 -21.42 10.94
N THR A 279 25.49 -21.05 9.89
CA THR A 279 25.55 -19.68 9.34
C THR A 279 24.25 -18.93 9.59
N ILE A 280 24.27 -17.94 10.49
CA ILE A 280 23.14 -17.02 10.69
C ILE A 280 23.11 -16.02 9.54
N ARG A 281 22.30 -16.31 8.53
CA ARG A 281 21.99 -15.37 7.42
C ARG A 281 20.54 -14.91 7.51
N HIS A 282 20.34 -13.61 7.32
CA HIS A 282 19.01 -13.01 7.18
C HIS A 282 18.78 -12.56 5.74
N ARG A 283 17.68 -13.03 5.12
CA ARG A 283 17.30 -12.62 3.76
C ARG A 283 16.40 -11.38 3.80
N LEU A 284 16.43 -10.63 2.69
CA LEU A 284 15.50 -9.52 2.46
C LEU A 284 14.06 -10.05 2.41
N ASN A 285 13.17 -9.48 3.24
CA ASN A 285 11.75 -9.72 3.09
C ASN A 285 11.24 -9.03 1.82
N ARG A 286 10.97 -9.82 0.77
CA ARG A 286 10.31 -9.34 -0.46
C ARG A 286 8.78 -9.29 -0.31
N ARG A 287 8.25 -9.78 0.80
CA ARG A 287 6.83 -9.71 1.18
C ARG A 287 6.62 -8.46 2.04
N GLY A 288 5.40 -7.94 2.04
CA GLY A 288 5.03 -6.71 2.75
C GLY A 288 4.70 -5.54 1.81
N ASP A 289 4.16 -4.49 2.42
CA ASP A 289 3.73 -3.27 1.76
C ASP A 289 4.94 -2.47 1.27
N ARG A 290 5.04 -2.33 -0.06
CA ARG A 290 6.15 -1.64 -0.73
C ARG A 290 6.12 -0.14 -0.49
N GLN A 291 4.95 0.44 -0.33
CA GLN A 291 4.78 1.86 -0.03
C GLN A 291 5.24 2.15 1.40
N LEU A 292 4.83 1.32 2.36
CA LEU A 292 5.30 1.41 3.74
C LEU A 292 6.82 1.21 3.83
N ASN A 293 7.38 0.24 3.09
CA ASN A 293 8.83 0.03 3.03
C ASN A 293 9.59 1.25 2.47
N ARG A 294 9.02 1.91 1.45
CA ARG A 294 9.55 3.15 0.87
C ARG A 294 9.51 4.28 1.89
N ALA A 295 8.41 4.45 2.62
CA ALA A 295 8.32 5.44 3.70
C ALA A 295 9.41 5.22 4.76
N MET A 296 9.58 3.99 5.25
CA MET A 296 10.66 3.64 6.20
C MET A 296 12.04 3.99 5.67
N ASN A 297 12.29 3.79 4.37
CA ASN A 297 13.56 4.13 3.74
C ASN A 297 13.77 5.65 3.61
N ILE A 298 12.72 6.41 3.31
CA ILE A 298 12.78 7.88 3.24
C ILE A 298 13.08 8.46 4.63
N ILE A 299 12.40 7.97 5.67
CA ILE A 299 12.63 8.37 7.06
C ILE A 299 14.08 8.05 7.46
N ALA A 300 14.56 6.84 7.16
CA ALA A 300 15.95 6.44 7.42
C ALA A 300 16.96 7.38 6.77
N LYS A 301 16.80 7.67 5.47
CA LYS A 301 17.68 8.59 4.74
C LYS A 301 17.65 10.00 5.31
N SER A 302 16.47 10.49 5.68
CA SER A 302 16.31 11.80 6.31
C SER A 302 17.08 11.85 7.63
N ARG A 303 16.86 10.89 8.54
CA ARG A 303 17.56 10.80 9.82
C ARG A 303 19.08 10.67 9.66
N MET A 304 19.56 9.87 8.72
CA MET A 304 21.01 9.80 8.42
C MET A 304 21.61 11.16 8.01
N LYS A 305 20.82 12.04 7.40
CA LYS A 305 21.28 13.38 6.98
C LYS A 305 21.21 14.41 8.09
N CYS A 306 20.16 14.40 8.92
CA CYS A 306 19.86 15.51 9.85
C CYS A 306 19.77 15.14 11.33
N ASP A 307 19.75 13.87 11.72
CA ASP A 307 19.62 13.44 13.11
C ASP A 307 20.98 13.06 13.72
N PRO A 308 21.50 13.81 14.72
CA PRO A 308 22.82 13.55 15.31
C PRO A 308 22.97 12.14 15.89
N ALA A 309 21.94 11.63 16.58
CA ALA A 309 21.97 10.29 17.16
C ALA A 309 22.06 9.21 16.08
N THR A 310 21.29 9.33 14.99
CA THR A 310 21.39 8.42 13.84
C THR A 310 22.76 8.52 13.16
N LYS A 311 23.36 9.72 13.04
CA LYS A 311 24.71 9.87 12.48
C LYS A 311 25.77 9.13 13.30
N ALA A 312 25.79 9.34 14.62
CA ALA A 312 26.70 8.64 15.53
C ALA A 312 26.50 7.12 15.46
N PHE A 313 25.25 6.65 15.36
CA PHE A 313 24.95 5.24 15.16
C PHE A 313 25.53 4.70 13.84
N VAL A 314 25.37 5.44 12.73
CA VAL A 314 25.88 5.05 11.41
C VAL A 314 27.40 4.98 11.41
N GLU A 315 28.05 5.98 11.99
CA GLU A 315 29.51 6.04 12.12
C GLU A 315 30.04 4.85 12.91
N ARG A 316 29.50 4.61 14.12
CA ARG A 316 29.88 3.44 14.93
C ARG A 316 29.68 2.11 14.20
N ARG A 317 28.58 1.92 13.48
CA ARG A 317 28.37 0.67 12.73
C ARG A 317 29.28 0.55 11.51
N THR A 318 29.73 1.68 10.96
CA THR A 318 30.68 1.69 9.85
C THR A 318 32.07 1.31 10.35
N THR A 319 32.49 1.78 11.53
CA THR A 319 33.77 1.36 12.15
C THR A 319 33.79 -0.11 12.56
N GLU A 320 32.63 -0.68 12.91
CA GLU A 320 32.45 -2.14 13.08
C GLU A 320 32.49 -2.95 11.77
N GLY A 321 32.77 -2.33 10.62
CA GLY A 321 32.88 -3.00 9.32
C GLY A 321 31.55 -3.32 8.61
N LYS A 322 30.41 -2.80 9.09
CA LYS A 322 29.11 -3.06 8.44
C LYS A 322 28.93 -2.23 7.19
N SER A 323 28.36 -2.84 6.15
CA SER A 323 28.01 -2.12 4.94
C SER A 323 26.85 -1.14 5.17
N LYS A 324 26.81 -0.05 4.38
CA LYS A 324 25.70 0.92 4.40
C LYS A 324 24.32 0.28 4.25
N ARG A 325 24.22 -0.82 3.49
CA ARG A 325 22.98 -1.57 3.28
C ARG A 325 22.54 -2.30 4.56
N GLU A 326 23.47 -2.89 5.31
CA GLU A 326 23.18 -3.53 6.60
C GLU A 326 22.77 -2.50 7.64
N ILE A 327 23.50 -1.39 7.73
CA ILE A 327 23.17 -0.28 8.64
C ILE A 327 21.76 0.25 8.37
N THR A 328 21.40 0.45 7.10
CA THR A 328 20.07 0.92 6.70
C THR A 328 18.97 -0.08 7.07
N ARG A 329 19.22 -1.40 6.97
CA ARG A 329 18.24 -2.43 7.39
C ARG A 329 17.98 -2.38 8.89
N VAL A 330 19.05 -2.28 9.70
CA VAL A 330 18.92 -2.14 11.16
C VAL A 330 18.16 -0.86 11.51
N LEU A 331 18.50 0.25 10.87
CA LEU A 331 17.84 1.54 11.10
C LEU A 331 16.35 1.48 10.75
N LYS A 332 15.96 0.87 9.63
CA LYS A 332 14.55 0.70 9.26
C LYS A 332 13.77 -0.15 10.27
N ARG A 333 14.38 -1.20 10.85
CA ARG A 333 13.75 -2.00 11.91
C ARG A 333 13.54 -1.17 13.18
N TYR A 334 14.53 -0.39 13.58
CA TYR A 334 14.42 0.54 14.72
C TYR A 334 13.36 1.63 14.49
N ILE A 335 13.31 2.20 13.29
CA ILE A 335 12.30 3.19 12.91
C ILE A 335 10.90 2.57 12.98
N ALA A 336 10.69 1.36 12.45
CA ALA A 336 9.40 0.68 12.55
C ALA A 336 8.99 0.46 14.01
N ARG A 337 9.94 0.10 14.89
CA ARG A 337 9.69 -0.02 16.33
C ARG A 337 9.23 1.30 16.95
N SER A 338 10.00 2.36 16.73
CA SER A 338 9.72 3.68 17.27
C SER A 338 8.36 4.19 16.79
N ILE A 339 8.07 4.06 15.51
CA ILE A 339 6.78 4.48 14.92
C ILE A 339 5.61 3.68 15.50
N PHE A 340 5.75 2.35 15.65
CA PHE A 340 4.69 1.56 16.25
C PHE A 340 4.35 2.03 17.66
N ARG A 341 5.35 2.35 18.49
CA ARG A 341 5.12 2.91 19.84
C ARG A 341 4.42 4.26 19.80
N LEU A 342 4.82 5.14 18.89
CA LEU A 342 4.17 6.44 18.69
C LEU A 342 2.70 6.26 18.26
N LEU A 343 2.42 5.35 17.34
CA LEU A 343 1.06 5.04 16.90
C LEU A 343 0.21 4.48 18.04
N GLN A 344 0.78 3.61 18.88
CA GLN A 344 0.08 3.11 20.07
C GLN A 344 -0.26 4.29 20.99
N GLN A 345 0.71 5.13 21.35
CA GLN A 345 0.46 6.31 22.20
C GLN A 345 -0.57 7.29 21.62
N GLN A 346 -0.57 7.47 20.29
CA GLN A 346 -1.49 8.40 19.62
C GLN A 346 -2.95 7.94 19.64
N PHE A 347 -3.19 6.63 19.62
CA PHE A 347 -4.52 6.03 19.49
C PHE A 347 -4.95 5.23 20.73
N SER A 348 -4.18 5.27 21.83
CA SER A 348 -4.52 4.62 23.10
C SER A 348 -5.57 5.38 23.88
#